data_AF-A0A9P7CVZ6-F1
#
_entry.id   AF-A0A9P7CVZ6-F1
#
_cell.length_a   1.000
_cell.length_b   1.000
_cell.length_c   1.000
_cell.angle_alpha   90.00
_cell.angle_beta   90.00
_cell.angle_gamma   90.00
#
_symmetry.space_group_name_H-M   'P 1'
#
loop_
_entity.id
_entity.type
_entity.pdbx_description
1 polymer ?
#
loop_
_entity_poly.entity_id
_entity_poly.type
_entity_poly.pdbx_seq_one_letter_code
_entity_poly.pdbx_strand_id
1 'polypeptide(L)'
;ELTGMLVEALATSRASSMDPLALHTTITQTHPHLKTKHNKKEWLNLIPAMLEAGRERCGMFEKVQSSGTDGAKQARWFYVSERDEDRERAELLEELMPKQKRNETKKFKKYYYAPLQKISRWESEDAI
;
A
#
# COMPACT_ATOMS: atom_id res chain seq x y z
N GLU A 1 -13.34 -13.56 -11.07
CA GLU A 1 -12.10 -13.23 -11.81
C GLU A 1 -11.38 -12.00 -11.26
N LEU A 2 -11.98 -10.79 -11.30
CA LEU A 2 -11.29 -9.56 -10.88
C LEU A 2 -10.80 -9.56 -9.41
N THR A 3 -11.54 -10.19 -8.49
CA THR A 3 -11.09 -10.37 -7.09
C THR A 3 -9.74 -11.08 -7.01
N GLY A 4 -9.55 -12.16 -7.78
CA GLY A 4 -8.29 -12.90 -7.79
C GLY A 4 -7.13 -12.04 -8.29
N MET A 5 -7.37 -11.22 -9.31
CA MET A 5 -6.37 -10.28 -9.84
C MET A 5 -6.02 -9.18 -8.83
N LEU A 6 -6.98 -8.71 -8.05
CA LEU A 6 -6.75 -7.74 -6.96
C LEU A 6 -5.92 -8.37 -5.84
N VAL A 7 -6.24 -9.61 -5.47
CA VAL A 7 -5.47 -10.38 -4.49
C VAL A 7 -4.03 -10.58 -4.97
N GLU A 8 -3.85 -11.06 -6.20
CA GLU A 8 -2.54 -11.26 -6.83
C GLU A 8 -1.73 -9.96 -6.83
N ALA A 9 -2.33 -8.86 -7.30
CA ALA A 9 -1.67 -7.56 -7.36
C ALA A 9 -1.24 -7.05 -5.98
N LEU A 10 -2.06 -7.24 -4.94
CA LEU A 10 -1.74 -6.80 -3.58
C LEU A 10 -0.72 -7.71 -2.90
N ALA A 11 -0.83 -9.02 -3.05
CA ALA A 11 0.05 -10.00 -2.42
C ALA A 11 1.47 -9.97 -3.01
N THR A 12 1.58 -9.85 -4.33
CA THR A 12 2.90 -9.85 -5.01
C THR A 12 3.59 -8.48 -5.00
N SER A 13 2.87 -7.42 -4.61
CA SER A 13 3.42 -6.07 -4.55
C SER A 13 4.48 -5.94 -3.46
N ARG A 14 5.56 -5.22 -3.77
CA ARG A 14 6.55 -4.79 -2.76
C ARG A 14 6.01 -3.68 -1.86
N ALA A 15 4.95 -2.99 -2.28
CA ALA A 15 4.31 -1.96 -1.48
C ALA A 15 3.39 -2.62 -0.45
N SER A 16 3.45 -2.17 0.80
CA SER A 16 2.58 -2.70 1.87
C SER A 16 1.10 -2.33 1.70
N SER A 17 0.79 -1.38 0.83
CA SER A 17 -0.56 -1.00 0.45
C SER A 17 -0.55 -0.24 -0.88
N MET A 18 -1.67 -0.20 -1.59
CA MET A 18 -1.80 0.45 -2.90
C MET A 18 -3.11 1.24 -3.01
N ASP A 19 -3.07 2.38 -3.68
CA ASP A 19 -4.27 3.13 -4.06
C ASP A 19 -4.95 2.51 -5.30
N PRO A 20 -6.24 2.81 -5.56
CA PRO A 20 -6.98 2.26 -6.69
C PRO A 20 -6.35 2.53 -8.07
N LEU A 21 -5.69 3.68 -8.24
CA LEU A 21 -5.03 4.02 -9.49
C LEU A 21 -3.77 3.17 -9.71
N ALA A 22 -2.98 2.95 -8.66
CA ALA A 22 -1.85 2.04 -8.69
C ALA A 22 -2.30 0.60 -8.99
N LEU A 23 -3.39 0.14 -8.37
CA LEU A 23 -3.95 -1.20 -8.63
C LEU A 23 -4.42 -1.37 -10.07
N HIS A 24 -5.12 -0.39 -10.64
CA HIS A 24 -5.50 -0.40 -12.05
C HIS A 24 -4.27 -0.55 -12.96
N THR A 25 -3.20 0.20 -12.68
CA THR A 25 -1.96 0.14 -13.46
C THR A 25 -1.31 -1.24 -13.37
N THR A 26 -1.21 -1.82 -12.18
CA THR A 26 -0.64 -3.16 -11.98
C THR A 26 -1.48 -4.25 -12.67
N ILE A 27 -2.80 -4.24 -12.48
CA ILE A 27 -3.71 -5.20 -13.12
C ILE A 27 -3.61 -5.14 -14.65
N THR A 28 -3.58 -3.93 -15.23
CA THR A 28 -3.48 -3.78 -16.69
C THR A 28 -2.09 -4.09 -17.25
N GLN A 29 -1.05 -4.09 -16.41
CA GLN A 29 0.29 -4.57 -16.76
C GLN A 29 0.35 -6.11 -16.74
N THR A 30 -0.17 -6.75 -15.70
CA THR A 30 -0.20 -8.22 -15.56
C THR A 30 -1.20 -8.87 -16.53
N HIS A 31 -2.32 -8.19 -16.80
CA HIS A 31 -3.40 -8.68 -17.68
C HIS A 31 -3.73 -7.66 -18.79
N PRO A 32 -2.89 -7.58 -19.84
CA PRO A 32 -3.07 -6.58 -20.91
C PRO A 32 -4.41 -6.65 -21.65
N HIS A 33 -5.04 -7.82 -21.69
CA HIS A 33 -6.35 -8.03 -22.32
C HIS A 33 -7.49 -7.25 -21.66
N LEU A 34 -7.29 -6.72 -20.44
CA LEU A 34 -8.27 -5.92 -19.72
C LEU A 34 -8.27 -4.44 -20.11
N LYS A 35 -7.25 -3.96 -20.84
CA LYS A 35 -7.13 -2.55 -21.24
C LYS A 35 -8.30 -2.05 -22.09
N THR A 36 -8.94 -2.94 -22.84
CA THR A 36 -10.05 -2.62 -23.73
C THR A 36 -11.43 -2.86 -23.11
N LYS A 37 -11.51 -3.55 -21.96
CA LYS A 37 -12.79 -3.93 -21.34
C LYS A 37 -13.50 -2.77 -20.65
N HIS A 38 -12.77 -1.86 -20.00
CA HIS A 38 -13.35 -0.74 -19.27
C HIS A 38 -12.55 0.54 -19.47
N ASN A 39 -13.23 1.67 -19.41
CA ASN A 39 -12.56 2.97 -19.37
C ASN A 39 -11.87 3.16 -18.01
N LYS A 40 -10.79 3.94 -17.97
CA LYS A 40 -10.05 4.26 -16.73
C LYS A 40 -10.97 4.78 -15.63
N LYS A 41 -11.96 5.61 -15.95
CA LYS A 41 -12.92 6.14 -14.96
C LYS A 41 -13.78 5.04 -14.35
N GLU A 42 -14.18 4.06 -15.14
CA GLU A 42 -14.97 2.91 -14.67
C GLU A 42 -14.13 2.02 -13.76
N TRP A 43 -12.88 1.74 -14.13
CA TRP A 43 -11.93 1.02 -13.29
C TRP A 43 -11.74 1.69 -11.92
N LEU A 44 -11.62 3.02 -11.91
CA LEU A 44 -11.46 3.79 -10.67
C LEU A 44 -12.70 3.78 -9.77
N ASN A 45 -13.87 3.43 -10.28
CA ASN A 45 -15.07 3.20 -9.47
C ASN A 45 -15.23 1.72 -9.09
N LEU A 46 -14.91 0.81 -10.01
CA LEU A 46 -15.08 -0.63 -9.85
C LEU A 46 -14.11 -1.21 -8.82
N ILE A 47 -12.83 -0.83 -8.87
CA ILE A 47 -11.80 -1.35 -7.96
C ILE A 47 -12.15 -1.05 -6.50
N PRO A 48 -12.44 0.20 -6.08
CA PRO A 48 -12.85 0.48 -4.71
C PRO A 48 -14.12 -0.28 -4.30
N ALA A 49 -15.11 -0.38 -5.17
CA ALA A 49 -16.35 -1.09 -4.87
C ALA A 49 -16.11 -2.58 -4.60
N MET A 50 -15.25 -3.22 -5.40
CA MET A 50 -14.87 -4.63 -5.20
C MET A 50 -14.06 -4.85 -3.93
N LEU A 51 -13.15 -3.92 -3.62
CA LEU A 51 -12.35 -3.98 -2.40
C LEU A 51 -13.22 -3.81 -1.16
N GLU A 52 -14.17 -2.88 -1.17
CA GLU A 52 -15.11 -2.70 -0.06
C GLU A 52 -16.03 -3.92 0.08
N ALA A 53 -16.56 -4.47 -1.01
CA ALA A 53 -17.38 -5.68 -0.95
C ALA A 53 -16.61 -6.89 -0.37
N GLY A 54 -15.34 -7.07 -0.74
CA GLY A 54 -14.51 -8.13 -0.15
C GLY A 54 -14.17 -7.87 1.33
N ARG A 55 -13.99 -6.60 1.71
CA ARG A 55 -13.80 -6.18 3.09
C ARG A 55 -15.02 -6.48 3.96
N GLU A 56 -16.22 -6.11 3.48
CA GLU A 56 -17.48 -6.36 4.19
C GLU A 56 -17.81 -7.85 4.28
N ARG A 57 -17.50 -8.61 3.23
CA ARG A 57 -17.82 -10.05 3.17
C ARG A 57 -16.97 -10.88 4.13
N CYS A 58 -15.64 -10.76 4.05
CA CYS A 58 -14.72 -11.60 4.83
C CYS A 58 -13.55 -10.83 5.46
N GLY A 59 -13.32 -9.58 5.06
CA GLY A 59 -12.23 -8.77 5.59
C GLY A 59 -10.86 -9.08 4.98
N MET A 60 -10.81 -9.82 3.85
CA MET A 60 -9.57 -10.11 3.14
C MET A 60 -8.91 -8.85 2.53
N PHE A 61 -9.67 -7.77 2.38
CA PHE A 61 -9.16 -6.46 2.00
C PHE A 61 -9.36 -5.49 3.14
N GLU A 62 -8.32 -4.76 3.49
CA GLU A 62 -8.38 -3.67 4.45
C GLU A 62 -7.77 -2.40 3.88
N LYS A 63 -8.09 -1.26 4.50
CA LYS A 63 -7.63 0.04 4.01
C LYS A 63 -7.07 0.93 5.11
N VAL A 64 -6.09 1.72 4.73
CA VAL A 64 -5.51 2.78 5.55
C VAL A 64 -5.89 4.13 4.94
N GLN A 65 -6.54 4.96 5.76
CA GLN A 65 -6.80 6.36 5.42
C GLN A 65 -5.47 7.12 5.41
N SER A 66 -5.24 7.94 4.38
CA SER A 66 -4.04 8.76 4.34
C SER A 66 -4.18 9.96 5.28
N SER A 67 -3.29 10.08 6.27
CA SER A 67 -3.31 11.12 7.31
C SER A 67 -2.73 12.49 6.89
N GLY A 68 -2.63 12.76 5.60
CA GLY A 68 -2.04 14.00 5.07
C GLY A 68 -3.07 15.13 4.99
N THR A 69 -2.70 16.33 5.42
CA THR A 69 -3.53 17.55 5.41
C THR A 69 -3.85 18.09 4.02
N ASP A 70 -3.10 17.67 3.00
CA ASP A 70 -3.27 18.16 1.63
C ASP A 70 -4.11 17.17 0.79
N GLY A 71 -5.35 17.57 0.52
CA GLY A 71 -6.18 17.19 -0.64
C GLY A 71 -6.44 15.71 -0.92
N ALA A 72 -7.70 15.27 -0.76
CA ALA A 72 -8.33 14.10 -1.39
C ALA A 72 -7.46 12.86 -1.63
N LYS A 73 -6.63 12.46 -0.67
CA LYS A 73 -5.81 11.25 -0.80
C LYS A 73 -6.72 10.03 -0.71
N GLN A 74 -6.77 9.26 -1.79
CA GLN A 74 -7.53 8.02 -1.85
C GLN A 74 -7.02 7.03 -0.80
N ALA A 75 -7.94 6.27 -0.20
CA ALA A 75 -7.59 5.21 0.73
C ALA A 75 -6.64 4.21 0.06
N ARG A 76 -5.64 3.73 0.81
CA ARG A 76 -4.71 2.71 0.34
C ARG A 76 -5.14 1.35 0.88
N TRP A 77 -5.17 0.36 0.03
CA TRP A 77 -5.67 -0.97 0.31
C TRP A 77 -4.56 -1.99 0.44
N PHE A 78 -4.78 -3.01 1.25
CA PHE A 78 -3.87 -4.13 1.44
C PHE A 78 -4.65 -5.43 1.61
N TYR A 79 -3.99 -6.54 1.29
CA TYR A 79 -4.57 -7.89 1.38
C TYR A 79 -4.21 -8.54 2.72
N VAL A 80 -5.16 -9.29 3.28
CA VAL A 80 -5.09 -9.99 4.57
C VAL A 80 -5.36 -11.47 4.30
N SER A 81 -4.29 -12.27 4.16
CA SER A 81 -4.35 -13.68 3.78
C SER A 81 -5.15 -14.52 4.79
N GLU A 82 -5.05 -14.17 6.08
CA GLU A 82 -5.71 -14.91 7.16
C GLU A 82 -7.24 -14.86 7.06
N ARG A 83 -7.76 -13.79 6.45
CA ARG A 83 -9.19 -13.52 6.28
C ARG A 83 -9.71 -13.86 4.88
N ASP A 84 -8.86 -14.41 4.01
CA ASP A 84 -9.34 -14.93 2.74
C ASP A 84 -10.32 -16.09 2.98
N GLU A 85 -11.32 -16.26 2.14
CA GLU A 85 -12.22 -17.42 2.16
C GLU A 85 -11.57 -18.62 1.47
N ASP A 86 -10.69 -18.33 0.51
CA ASP A 86 -9.94 -19.33 -0.24
C ASP A 86 -8.60 -19.59 0.46
N ARG A 87 -8.55 -20.69 1.24
CA ARG A 87 -7.38 -21.02 2.04
C ARG A 87 -6.19 -21.47 1.18
N GLU A 88 -6.45 -22.26 0.14
CA GLU A 88 -5.42 -22.74 -0.76
C GLU A 88 -4.70 -21.57 -1.46
N ARG A 89 -5.47 -20.57 -1.94
CA ARG A 89 -4.89 -19.34 -2.47
C ARG A 89 -4.08 -18.59 -1.44
N ALA A 90 -4.60 -18.44 -0.22
CA ALA A 90 -3.92 -17.72 0.84
C ALA A 90 -2.56 -18.35 1.20
N GLU A 91 -2.52 -19.67 1.36
CA GLU A 91 -1.31 -20.43 1.68
C GLU A 91 -0.24 -20.28 0.58
N LEU A 92 -0.64 -20.45 -0.69
CA LEU A 92 0.26 -20.25 -1.82
C LEU A 92 0.83 -18.82 -1.85
N LEU A 93 -0.02 -17.82 -1.62
CA LEU A 93 0.42 -16.43 -1.64
C LEU A 93 1.32 -16.11 -0.47
N GLU A 94 1.10 -16.64 0.73
CA GLU A 94 1.99 -16.44 1.88
C GLU A 94 3.42 -16.93 1.60
N GLU A 95 3.58 -18.01 0.85
CA GLU A 95 4.89 -18.52 0.43
C GLU A 95 5.58 -17.60 -0.59
N LEU A 96 4.79 -16.99 -1.50
CA LEU A 96 5.28 -16.12 -2.56
C LEU A 96 5.45 -14.65 -2.14
N MET A 97 4.72 -14.24 -1.11
CA MET A 97 4.68 -12.86 -0.64
C MET A 97 6.06 -12.40 -0.18
N PRO A 98 6.47 -11.17 -0.52
CA PRO A 98 7.70 -10.60 0.04
C PRO A 98 7.59 -10.61 1.57
N LYS A 99 8.32 -11.50 2.23
CA LYS A 99 8.33 -11.61 3.70
C LYS A 99 8.57 -10.23 4.30
N GLN A 100 7.75 -9.86 5.30
CA GLN A 100 7.73 -8.52 5.90
C GLN A 100 9.14 -7.97 6.15
N LYS A 101 9.25 -6.63 6.12
CA LYS A 101 10.47 -5.89 6.50
C LYS A 101 11.15 -6.55 7.69
N ARG A 102 12.43 -6.91 7.49
CA ARG A 102 13.28 -7.58 8.49
C ARG A 102 13.08 -6.93 9.85
N ASN A 103 12.84 -7.74 10.88
CA ASN A 103 12.63 -7.26 12.25
C ASN A 103 13.72 -6.27 12.68
N GLU A 104 14.97 -6.40 12.21
CA GLU A 104 16.04 -5.40 12.36
C GLU A 104 15.64 -3.95 12.04
N THR A 105 14.90 -3.72 10.95
CA THR A 105 14.49 -2.35 10.54
C THR A 105 13.33 -1.79 11.36
N LYS A 106 12.62 -2.64 12.14
CA LYS A 106 11.58 -2.22 13.07
C LYS A 106 12.12 -1.87 14.46
N LYS A 107 13.31 -2.39 14.83
CA LYS A 107 13.91 -2.24 16.17
C LYS A 107 14.35 -0.80 16.48
N PHE A 108 14.78 -0.03 15.49
CA PHE A 108 15.35 1.30 15.72
C PHE A 108 14.53 2.38 15.01
N LYS A 109 13.61 3.01 15.74
CA LYS A 109 13.11 4.33 15.35
C LYS A 109 14.23 5.33 15.62
N LYS A 110 15.01 5.70 14.60
CA LYS A 110 15.95 6.83 14.70
C LYS A 110 15.15 8.13 14.79
N TYR A 111 14.61 8.40 15.97
CA TYR A 111 14.22 9.76 16.32
C TYR A 111 15.50 10.50 16.68
N TYR A 112 16.04 11.27 15.75
CA TYR A 112 16.94 12.36 16.12
C TYR A 112 16.07 13.42 16.81
N TYR A 113 15.80 13.23 18.11
CA TYR A 113 15.10 14.21 18.94
C TYR A 113 16.06 15.15 19.68
N ALA A 114 17.35 14.80 19.78
CA ALA A 114 18.32 15.75 20.33
C ALA A 114 18.37 16.96 19.39
N PRO A 115 18.01 18.18 19.84
CA PRO A 115 18.27 19.36 19.04
C PRO A 115 19.77 19.34 18.76
N LEU A 116 20.14 19.38 17.47
CA LEU A 116 21.52 19.65 17.11
C LEU A 116 21.89 20.90 17.91
N GLN A 117 22.89 20.79 18.80
CA GLN A 117 23.41 21.97 19.48
C GLN A 117 23.65 23.00 18.38
N LYS A 118 23.18 24.24 18.61
CA LYS A 118 23.36 25.32 17.63
C LYS A 118 24.86 25.37 17.34
N ILE A 119 25.28 24.80 16.21
CA ILE A 119 26.60 25.04 15.67
C ILE A 119 26.48 26.47 15.17
N SER A 120 26.78 27.42 16.06
CA SER A 120 27.00 28.79 15.66
C SER A 120 28.21 28.79 14.75
N ARG A 121 27.97 28.60 13.46
CA ARG A 121 29.00 28.73 12.42
C ARG A 121 29.26 30.22 12.09
N TRP A 122 28.54 31.14 12.74
CA TRP A 122 28.48 32.55 12.40
C TRP A 122 28.42 33.49 13.62
N GLU A 123 29.01 33.11 14.75
CA GLU A 123 29.45 34.14 15.71
C GLU A 123 30.85 34.57 15.27
N SER A 124 30.89 35.59 14.42
CA SER A 124 32.11 36.33 14.13
C SER A 124 32.56 37.00 15.42
N GLU A 125 33.72 36.58 15.93
CA GLU A 125 34.50 37.32 16.90
C GLU A 125 34.81 38.70 16.31
N ASP A 126 34.09 39.74 16.73
CA ASP A 126 34.52 41.13 16.63
C ASP A 126 33.96 41.88 17.85
N ALA A 127 34.59 41.61 18.99
CA ALA A 127 34.49 42.40 20.20
C ALA A 127 35.91 42.68 20.73
N ILE A 128 36.65 43.55 20.02
CA ILE A 128 37.74 44.38 20.55
C ILE A 128 37.66 45.75 19.90
#